data_AF-A0A932DXS5-F1
#
_entry.id   AF-A0A932DXS5-F1
#
_cell.length_a   1.000
_cell.length_b   1.000
_cell.length_c   1.000
_cell.angle_alpha   90.00
_cell.angle_beta   90.00
_cell.angle_gamma   90.00
#
_symmetry.space_group_name_H-M   'P 1'
#
loop_
_entity.id
_entity.type
_entity.pdbx_description
1 polymer ?
#
loop_
_entity_poly.entity_id
_entity_poly.type
_entity_poly.pdbx_seq_one_letter_code
_entity_poly.pdbx_strand_id
1 'polypeptide(L)'
;MHADRLPTIPDFLRYFTKNSWNIKFMPGKKNSNDEHIDVILTRWQITSGQERLTKKAEVLGWLDNFEPSEREDMFALLEKIEVISYGEIRGWIKNLSGELKKIFQNDFSAVCIFPLGNSPSASGANFLYEFRKELKISPKCFPFEHFTKIDLDGIKALVFVDDIIGSGDQATRFAKKTFPTIALDIKKYYVVLLTFENGLNKVNKEAGFTQVIPAKVLSEEYKAFSPKSCYFKDPKQRKRLEKICSKYGERLYPDHPLGYDNSQGLFVFPHNVPNNTLPIIWAGTESESEPGVLWKPLWKRVKIPAQHPKESSGKPKSEAIPKPETNEKDKETQQHLNIEDSPGAIVIQNKGDGDININADLPLKKKKSLSDLYGILAKKYDEELKKDLE
;
A
#
# COMPACT_ATOMS: atom_id res chain seq x y z
N MET A 1 63.25 -8.86 31.91
CA MET A 1 63.61 -7.44 31.67
C MET A 1 63.58 -7.25 30.16
N HIS A 2 62.79 -6.42 29.51
CA HIS A 2 61.90 -5.33 29.89
C HIS A 2 60.52 -5.54 29.23
N ALA A 3 59.50 -5.08 29.93
CA ALA A 3 58.10 -5.07 29.51
C ALA A 3 57.80 -3.74 28.81
N ASP A 4 57.24 -3.78 27.61
CA ASP A 4 56.54 -2.64 27.03
C ASP A 4 55.03 -2.84 27.16
N ARG A 5 54.44 -1.89 27.89
CA ARG A 5 53.04 -1.85 28.32
C ARG A 5 52.17 -1.40 27.15
N LEU A 6 51.17 -2.20 26.81
CA LEU A 6 50.03 -1.72 26.02
C LEU A 6 49.28 -0.63 26.82
N PRO A 7 48.82 0.45 26.18
CA PRO A 7 48.14 1.55 26.87
C PRO A 7 46.83 1.05 27.49
N THR A 8 46.71 1.24 28.79
CA THR A 8 45.50 0.99 29.57
C THR A 8 44.38 1.91 29.09
N ILE A 9 43.25 1.30 28.75
CA ILE A 9 41.99 1.97 28.42
C ILE A 9 41.62 2.93 29.57
N PRO A 10 41.27 4.20 29.32
CA PRO A 10 40.90 5.16 30.36
C PRO A 10 39.74 4.66 31.23
N ASP A 11 39.81 4.88 32.54
CA ASP A 11 38.86 4.39 33.56
C ASP A 11 37.39 4.80 33.34
N PHE A 12 37.11 5.72 32.40
CA PHE A 12 35.74 6.07 31.99
C PHE A 12 35.03 4.94 31.22
N LEU A 13 35.77 4.08 30.49
CA LEU A 13 35.22 2.90 29.80
C LEU A 13 34.95 1.72 30.75
N ARG A 14 35.47 1.77 31.98
CA ARG A 14 35.18 0.78 33.04
C ARG A 14 33.87 1.07 33.77
N TYR A 15 33.36 2.30 33.70
CA TYR A 15 32.08 2.67 34.29
C TYR A 15 30.88 2.28 33.40
N PHE A 16 31.07 2.21 32.08
CA PHE A 16 30.02 1.81 31.12
C PHE A 16 29.99 0.31 30.75
N THR A 17 30.90 -0.51 31.30
CA THR A 17 30.97 -1.95 31.01
C THR A 17 30.67 -2.84 32.23
N LYS A 18 30.20 -2.26 33.35
CA LYS A 18 29.80 -3.01 34.54
C LYS A 18 28.35 -2.83 34.99
N ASN A 19 27.57 -1.95 34.36
CA ASN A 19 26.14 -1.74 34.67
C ASN A 19 25.19 -1.92 33.48
N SER A 20 25.68 -2.47 32.37
CA SER A 20 24.89 -2.76 31.17
C SER A 20 24.98 -4.26 30.90
N TRP A 21 23.81 -4.92 30.89
CA TRP A 21 23.62 -6.37 30.68
C TRP A 21 23.87 -7.28 31.89
N ASN A 22 23.24 -6.94 33.02
CA ASN A 22 22.74 -7.95 33.95
C ASN A 22 21.23 -7.79 34.13
N ILE A 23 20.50 -7.78 33.01
CA ILE A 23 19.14 -8.29 33.05
C ILE A 23 19.31 -9.77 33.28
N LYS A 24 19.17 -10.21 34.54
CA LYS A 24 18.83 -11.60 34.83
C LYS A 24 17.69 -11.94 33.88
N PHE A 25 17.96 -12.78 32.88
CA PHE A 25 16.93 -13.60 32.28
C PHE A 25 16.41 -14.48 33.41
N MET A 26 15.53 -13.92 34.24
CA MET A 26 14.51 -14.73 34.87
C MET A 26 13.76 -15.35 33.69
N PRO A 27 13.62 -16.68 33.60
CA PRO A 27 12.69 -17.27 32.67
C PRO A 27 11.30 -16.81 33.12
N GLY A 28 10.92 -15.61 32.68
CA GLY A 28 9.56 -15.13 32.78
C GLY A 28 8.74 -16.16 32.03
N LYS A 29 7.73 -16.72 32.70
CA LYS A 29 6.65 -17.44 32.02
C LYS A 29 6.34 -16.66 30.76
N LYS A 30 6.53 -17.29 29.59
CA LYS A 30 6.10 -16.72 28.31
C LYS A 30 4.69 -16.17 28.54
N ASN A 31 4.53 -14.87 28.31
CA ASN A 31 3.25 -14.21 28.57
C ASN A 31 2.20 -14.93 27.70
N SER A 32 1.04 -15.29 28.24
CA SER A 32 0.01 -16.06 27.52
C SER A 32 -0.32 -15.42 26.16
N ASN A 33 -0.30 -14.09 26.11
CA ASN A 33 -0.57 -13.31 24.89
C ASN A 33 0.53 -13.47 23.84
N ASP A 34 1.79 -13.63 24.25
CA ASP A 34 2.91 -13.79 23.32
C ASP A 34 2.82 -15.11 22.54
N GLU A 35 2.46 -16.19 23.24
CA GLU A 35 2.24 -17.50 22.60
C GLU A 35 1.03 -17.47 21.67
N HIS A 36 -0.04 -16.78 22.08
CA HIS A 36 -1.25 -16.62 21.26
C HIS A 36 -0.96 -15.84 19.97
N ILE A 37 -0.23 -14.72 20.06
CA ILE A 37 0.19 -13.95 18.89
C ILE A 37 1.08 -14.82 17.99
N ASP A 38 2.01 -15.59 18.53
CA ASP A 38 2.88 -16.46 17.73
C ASP A 38 2.10 -17.50 16.91
N VAL A 39 1.00 -18.04 17.46
CA VAL A 39 0.07 -18.93 16.74
C VAL A 39 -0.65 -18.19 15.61
N ILE A 40 -1.14 -16.97 15.87
CA ILE A 40 -1.80 -16.13 14.87
C ILE A 40 -0.84 -15.80 13.71
N LEU A 41 0.40 -15.38 14.00
CA LEU A 41 1.40 -15.07 12.98
C LEU A 41 1.75 -16.29 12.12
N THR A 42 1.75 -17.48 12.73
CA THR A 42 1.97 -18.74 12.00
C THR A 42 0.81 -19.03 11.03
N ARG A 43 -0.44 -18.80 11.46
CA ARG A 43 -1.63 -18.92 10.60
C ARG A 43 -1.59 -17.93 9.43
N TRP A 44 -1.08 -16.72 9.66
CA TRP A 44 -0.85 -15.72 8.62
C TRP A 44 0.37 -16.00 7.73
N GLN A 45 1.03 -17.14 7.92
CA GLN A 45 2.20 -17.57 7.15
C GLN A 45 3.41 -16.62 7.27
N ILE A 46 3.48 -15.84 8.35
CA ILE A 46 4.60 -14.95 8.64
C ILE A 46 5.66 -15.76 9.38
N THR A 47 6.66 -16.24 8.63
CA THR A 47 7.66 -17.20 9.12
C THR A 47 9.05 -16.59 9.31
N SER A 48 9.36 -15.48 8.62
CA SER A 48 10.65 -14.79 8.74
C SER A 48 10.83 -14.20 10.14
N GLY A 49 11.97 -14.46 10.79
CA GLY A 49 12.22 -14.00 12.16
C GLY A 49 12.08 -12.49 12.33
N GLN A 50 12.65 -11.70 11.42
CA GLN A 50 12.55 -10.24 11.48
C GLN A 50 11.11 -9.76 11.22
N GLU A 51 10.43 -10.36 10.25
CA GLU A 51 9.04 -10.01 9.91
C GLU A 51 8.09 -10.34 11.07
N ARG A 52 8.30 -11.48 11.73
CA ARG A 52 7.54 -11.87 12.93
C ARG A 52 7.71 -10.89 14.06
N LEU A 53 8.94 -10.43 14.33
CA LEU A 53 9.20 -9.43 15.37
C LEU A 53 8.46 -8.12 15.08
N THR A 54 8.54 -7.63 13.84
CA THR A 54 7.84 -6.42 13.41
C THR A 54 6.32 -6.58 13.52
N LYS A 55 5.76 -7.63 12.92
CA LYS A 55 4.31 -7.85 12.94
C LYS A 55 3.77 -8.10 14.35
N LYS A 56 4.54 -8.75 15.24
CA LYS A 56 4.17 -8.90 16.65
C LYS A 56 4.06 -7.55 17.34
N ALA A 57 5.01 -6.65 17.11
CA ALA A 57 4.93 -5.28 17.65
C ALA A 57 3.71 -4.52 17.10
N GLU A 58 3.38 -4.69 15.82
CA GLU A 58 2.19 -4.10 15.20
C GLU A 58 0.89 -4.67 15.79
N VAL A 59 0.81 -5.98 16.04
CA VAL A 59 -0.34 -6.62 16.72
C VAL A 59 -0.52 -6.05 18.13
N LEU A 60 0.56 -5.95 18.91
CA LEU A 60 0.51 -5.38 20.25
C LEU A 60 0.10 -3.91 20.22
N GLY A 61 0.69 -3.12 19.32
CA GLY A 61 0.31 -1.72 19.13
C GLY A 61 -1.14 -1.56 18.67
N TRP A 62 -1.65 -2.47 17.85
CA TRP A 62 -3.04 -2.49 17.43
C TRP A 62 -3.99 -2.81 18.59
N LEU A 63 -3.63 -3.77 19.45
CA LEU A 63 -4.39 -4.10 20.67
C LEU A 63 -4.44 -2.95 21.67
N ASP A 64 -3.44 -2.07 21.69
CA ASP A 64 -3.42 -0.88 22.54
C ASP A 64 -4.46 0.18 22.14
N ASN A 65 -5.05 0.09 20.95
CA ASN A 65 -6.15 0.99 20.57
C ASN A 65 -7.46 0.71 21.34
N PHE A 66 -7.57 -0.47 21.99
CA PHE A 66 -8.81 -0.97 22.58
C PHE A 66 -8.78 -0.94 24.10
N GLU A 67 -9.96 -0.84 24.70
CA GLU A 67 -10.09 -0.90 26.16
C GLU A 67 -9.59 -2.26 26.69
N PRO A 68 -9.00 -2.33 27.89
CA PRO A 68 -8.54 -3.60 28.46
C PRO A 68 -9.61 -4.71 28.47
N SER A 69 -10.88 -4.33 28.66
CA SER A 69 -12.03 -5.25 28.66
C SER A 69 -12.44 -5.80 27.27
N GLU A 70 -11.92 -5.21 26.18
CA GLU A 70 -12.23 -5.55 24.79
C GLU A 70 -11.11 -6.40 24.13
N ARG A 71 -9.94 -6.51 24.77
CA ARG A 71 -8.75 -7.16 24.17
C ARG A 71 -8.95 -8.64 23.84
N GLU A 72 -9.65 -9.38 24.71
CA GLU A 72 -9.99 -10.79 24.44
C GLU A 72 -10.91 -10.94 23.22
N ASP A 73 -11.85 -10.01 23.03
CA ASP A 73 -12.70 -10.00 21.84
C ASP A 73 -11.85 -9.70 20.59
N MET A 74 -10.87 -8.80 20.70
CA MET A 74 -9.97 -8.47 19.59
C MET A 74 -9.03 -9.63 19.23
N PHE A 75 -8.58 -10.44 20.20
CA PHE A 75 -7.88 -11.70 19.89
C PHE A 75 -8.78 -12.67 19.10
N ALA A 76 -10.04 -12.83 19.52
CA ALA A 76 -10.99 -13.65 18.78
C ALA A 76 -11.21 -13.14 17.34
N LEU A 77 -11.13 -11.82 17.12
CA LEU A 77 -11.16 -11.21 15.78
C LEU A 77 -9.90 -11.54 14.96
N LEU A 78 -8.71 -11.32 15.53
CA LEU A 78 -7.42 -11.58 14.88
C LEU A 78 -7.31 -13.00 14.35
N GLU A 79 -7.80 -13.97 15.13
CA GLU A 79 -7.79 -15.37 14.74
C GLU A 79 -8.57 -15.67 13.46
N LYS A 80 -9.56 -14.83 13.11
CA LYS A 80 -10.44 -15.03 11.95
C LYS A 80 -10.01 -14.24 10.71
N ILE A 81 -9.00 -13.36 10.82
CA ILE A 81 -8.49 -12.62 9.68
C ILE A 81 -7.73 -13.56 8.74
N GLU A 82 -8.18 -13.63 7.49
CA GLU A 82 -7.55 -14.38 6.40
C GLU A 82 -6.48 -13.50 5.72
N VAL A 83 -5.21 -13.85 5.87
CA VAL A 83 -4.12 -13.20 5.13
C VAL A 83 -3.90 -13.95 3.83
N ILE A 84 -4.40 -13.37 2.73
CA ILE A 84 -4.28 -13.97 1.40
C ILE A 84 -2.82 -13.87 0.95
N SER A 85 -2.21 -15.01 0.64
CA SER A 85 -0.84 -15.08 0.17
C SER A 85 -0.71 -14.88 -1.34
N TYR A 86 0.48 -14.48 -1.82
CA TYR A 86 0.80 -14.52 -3.25
C TYR A 86 0.69 -15.94 -3.83
N GLY A 87 0.87 -16.99 -3.01
CA GLY A 87 0.68 -18.38 -3.41
C GLY A 87 -0.78 -18.66 -3.79
N GLU A 88 -1.72 -18.24 -2.95
CA GLU A 88 -3.17 -18.37 -3.19
C GLU A 88 -3.61 -17.56 -4.40
N ILE A 89 -3.15 -16.31 -4.53
CA ILE A 89 -3.42 -15.46 -5.70
C ILE A 89 -2.96 -16.15 -7.00
N ARG A 90 -1.75 -16.73 -7.03
CA ARG A 90 -1.27 -17.49 -8.19
C ARG A 90 -2.15 -18.70 -8.48
N GLY A 91 -2.61 -19.41 -7.45
CA GLY A 91 -3.57 -20.51 -7.60
C GLY A 91 -4.89 -20.05 -8.25
N TRP A 92 -5.43 -18.92 -7.81
CA TRP A 92 -6.61 -18.31 -8.40
C TRP A 92 -6.40 -17.89 -9.86
N ILE A 93 -5.29 -17.21 -10.17
CA ILE A 93 -4.94 -16.81 -11.54
C ILE A 93 -4.79 -18.03 -12.45
N LYS A 94 -4.19 -19.13 -11.97
CA LYS A 94 -4.09 -20.38 -12.73
C LYS A 94 -5.46 -20.96 -13.07
N ASN A 95 -6.38 -21.00 -12.10
CA ASN A 95 -7.74 -21.50 -12.32
C ASN A 95 -8.50 -20.60 -13.30
N LEU A 96 -8.47 -19.28 -13.09
CA LEU A 96 -9.08 -18.29 -13.99
C LEU A 96 -8.51 -18.39 -15.41
N SER A 97 -7.19 -18.58 -15.56
CA SER A 97 -6.55 -18.80 -16.85
C SER A 97 -7.04 -20.08 -17.54
N GLY A 98 -7.33 -21.13 -16.76
CA GLY A 98 -7.99 -22.35 -17.25
C GLY A 98 -9.40 -22.08 -17.79
N GLU A 99 -10.20 -21.29 -17.08
CA GLU A 99 -11.54 -20.89 -17.55
C GLU A 99 -11.47 -20.05 -18.83
N LEU A 100 -10.55 -19.07 -18.91
CA LEU A 100 -10.34 -18.31 -20.15
C LEU A 100 -9.93 -19.21 -21.31
N LYS A 101 -9.04 -20.19 -21.09
CA LYS A 101 -8.65 -21.15 -22.13
C LYS A 101 -9.83 -21.99 -22.62
N LYS A 102 -10.77 -22.35 -21.75
CA LYS A 102 -12.01 -23.04 -22.15
C LYS A 102 -12.91 -22.12 -22.99
N ILE A 103 -13.15 -20.90 -22.51
CA ILE A 103 -14.00 -19.90 -23.18
C ILE A 103 -13.50 -19.59 -24.60
N PHE A 104 -12.19 -19.40 -24.74
CA PHE A 104 -11.56 -19.04 -26.01
C PHE A 104 -11.00 -20.23 -26.78
N GLN A 105 -11.22 -21.46 -26.30
CA GLN A 105 -10.73 -22.69 -26.95
C GLN A 105 -9.22 -22.67 -27.24
N ASN A 106 -8.45 -22.07 -26.33
CA ASN A 106 -7.01 -21.78 -26.46
C ASN A 106 -6.60 -20.81 -27.60
N ASP A 107 -7.54 -20.21 -28.33
CA ASP A 107 -7.25 -19.19 -29.34
C ASP A 107 -7.46 -17.77 -28.79
N PHE A 108 -6.35 -17.08 -28.56
CA PHE A 108 -6.34 -15.70 -28.06
C PHE A 108 -5.94 -14.68 -29.13
N SER A 109 -5.91 -15.08 -30.41
CA SER A 109 -5.45 -14.22 -31.52
C SER A 109 -6.26 -12.93 -31.68
N ALA A 110 -7.54 -12.97 -31.31
CA ALA A 110 -8.48 -11.84 -31.35
C ALA A 110 -8.93 -11.38 -29.95
N VAL A 111 -8.09 -11.58 -28.93
CA VAL A 111 -8.39 -11.25 -27.53
C VAL A 111 -7.37 -10.27 -26.96
N CYS A 112 -7.85 -9.20 -26.32
CA CYS A 112 -7.02 -8.30 -25.53
C CYS A 112 -7.43 -8.31 -24.05
N ILE A 113 -6.45 -8.23 -23.16
CA ILE A 113 -6.61 -8.32 -21.71
C ILE A 113 -6.08 -7.03 -21.08
N PHE A 114 -6.92 -6.40 -20.26
CA PHE A 114 -6.69 -5.10 -19.64
C PHE A 114 -6.98 -5.15 -18.15
N PRO A 115 -6.41 -4.24 -17.34
CA PRO A 115 -6.93 -4.02 -16.01
C PRO A 115 -8.28 -3.31 -16.10
N LEU A 116 -9.18 -3.55 -15.16
CA LEU A 116 -10.40 -2.75 -15.03
C LEU A 116 -10.03 -1.37 -14.48
N GLY A 117 -10.44 -0.30 -15.17
CA GLY A 117 -10.23 1.08 -14.73
C GLY A 117 -9.93 2.03 -15.88
N ASN A 118 -9.70 3.31 -15.59
CA ASN A 118 -9.41 4.32 -16.62
C ASN A 118 -7.93 4.45 -16.96
N SER A 119 -7.07 3.58 -16.43
CA SER A 119 -5.62 3.65 -16.57
C SER A 119 -5.03 2.25 -16.74
N PRO A 120 -3.98 2.08 -17.57
CA PRO A 120 -3.23 0.82 -17.63
C PRO A 120 -2.53 0.48 -16.30
N SER A 121 -2.44 1.43 -15.36
CA SER A 121 -1.87 1.24 -14.01
C SER A 121 -2.92 1.05 -12.91
N ALA A 122 -4.17 0.70 -13.25
CA ALA A 122 -5.18 0.34 -12.25
C ALA A 122 -4.79 -0.91 -11.44
N SER A 123 -5.47 -1.18 -10.31
CA SER A 123 -5.17 -2.30 -9.38
C SER A 123 -4.98 -3.64 -10.07
N GLY A 124 -5.84 -3.95 -11.05
CA GLY A 124 -5.76 -5.18 -11.84
C GLY A 124 -4.45 -5.38 -12.61
N ALA A 125 -3.69 -4.30 -12.87
CA ALA A 125 -2.44 -4.35 -13.64
C ALA A 125 -1.38 -5.22 -12.94
N ASN A 126 -1.43 -5.30 -11.61
CA ASN A 126 -0.54 -6.13 -10.79
C ASN A 126 -0.60 -7.62 -11.17
N PHE A 127 -1.69 -8.08 -11.78
CA PHE A 127 -1.91 -9.49 -12.08
C PHE A 127 -1.69 -9.85 -13.56
N LEU A 128 -1.59 -8.86 -14.45
CA LEU A 128 -1.51 -9.12 -15.90
C LEU A 128 -0.27 -9.91 -16.29
N TYR A 129 0.86 -9.66 -15.64
CA TYR A 129 2.09 -10.43 -15.87
C TYR A 129 1.92 -11.92 -15.53
N GLU A 130 1.27 -12.22 -14.40
CA GLU A 130 1.01 -13.60 -14.00
C GLU A 130 -0.03 -14.26 -14.91
N PHE A 131 -1.09 -13.54 -15.32
CA PHE A 131 -2.02 -14.03 -16.35
C PHE A 131 -1.29 -14.37 -17.66
N ARG A 132 -0.36 -13.52 -18.12
CA ARG A 132 0.43 -13.78 -19.33
C ARG A 132 1.26 -15.06 -19.20
N LYS A 133 1.92 -15.26 -18.05
CA LYS A 133 2.72 -16.46 -17.76
C LYS A 133 1.87 -17.73 -17.76
N GLU A 134 0.71 -17.70 -17.12
CA GLU A 134 -0.19 -18.86 -17.02
C GLU A 134 -0.90 -19.17 -18.35
N LEU A 135 -1.30 -18.14 -19.09
CA LEU A 135 -1.94 -18.30 -20.39
C LEU A 135 -0.96 -18.75 -21.48
N LYS A 136 0.32 -18.32 -21.40
CA LYS A 136 1.37 -18.60 -22.40
C LYS A 136 0.99 -18.11 -23.81
N ILE A 137 0.38 -16.93 -23.87
CA ILE A 137 -0.10 -16.31 -25.11
C ILE A 137 0.78 -15.12 -25.55
N SER A 138 0.52 -14.63 -26.76
CA SER A 138 1.25 -13.51 -27.35
C SER A 138 1.23 -12.28 -26.44
N PRO A 139 2.35 -11.55 -26.31
CA PRO A 139 2.38 -10.26 -25.60
C PRO A 139 1.41 -9.23 -26.20
N LYS A 140 1.04 -9.37 -27.48
CA LYS A 140 0.06 -8.50 -28.14
C LYS A 140 -1.33 -8.55 -27.50
N CYS A 141 -1.66 -9.65 -26.82
CA CYS A 141 -2.89 -9.78 -26.04
C CYS A 141 -2.89 -8.90 -24.77
N PHE A 142 -1.76 -8.30 -24.39
CA PHE A 142 -1.62 -7.41 -23.23
C PHE A 142 -1.05 -6.04 -23.66
N PRO A 143 -1.86 -5.19 -24.32
CA PRO A 143 -1.39 -3.90 -24.79
C PRO A 143 -0.94 -3.00 -23.64
N PHE A 144 0.08 -2.18 -23.88
CA PHE A 144 0.59 -1.21 -22.91
C PHE A 144 -0.37 -0.03 -22.71
N GLU A 145 -1.05 0.37 -23.79
CA GLU A 145 -2.02 1.46 -23.75
C GLU A 145 -3.39 0.98 -23.26
N HIS A 146 -4.16 1.92 -22.72
CA HIS A 146 -5.55 1.66 -22.36
C HIS A 146 -6.39 1.31 -23.59
N PHE A 147 -7.40 0.44 -23.44
CA PHE A 147 -8.20 -0.06 -24.58
C PHE A 147 -8.88 1.05 -25.41
N THR A 148 -9.11 2.23 -24.84
CA THR A 148 -9.67 3.40 -25.56
C THR A 148 -8.69 4.08 -26.51
N LYS A 149 -7.41 3.69 -26.50
CA LYS A 149 -6.35 4.28 -27.33
C LYS A 149 -5.83 3.35 -28.42
N ILE A 150 -6.22 2.08 -28.39
CA ILE A 150 -5.78 1.10 -29.38
C ILE A 150 -6.82 0.93 -30.48
N ASP A 151 -6.35 0.51 -31.65
CA ASP A 151 -7.23 -0.01 -32.68
C ASP A 151 -7.81 -1.37 -32.24
N LEU A 152 -9.13 -1.50 -32.36
CA LEU A 152 -9.87 -2.71 -32.02
C LEU A 152 -10.27 -3.51 -33.26
N ASP A 153 -9.81 -3.13 -34.46
CA ASP A 153 -10.06 -3.91 -35.67
C ASP A 153 -9.54 -5.35 -35.52
N GLY A 154 -10.34 -6.31 -35.98
CA GLY A 154 -10.08 -7.75 -35.82
C GLY A 154 -10.23 -8.29 -34.38
N ILE A 155 -10.36 -7.46 -33.34
CA ILE A 155 -10.57 -7.92 -31.96
C ILE A 155 -12.01 -8.42 -31.79
N LYS A 156 -12.16 -9.56 -31.12
CA LYS A 156 -13.46 -10.21 -30.85
C LYS A 156 -13.81 -10.27 -29.37
N ALA A 157 -12.83 -10.14 -28.48
CA ALA A 157 -13.09 -10.08 -27.05
C ALA A 157 -12.11 -9.18 -26.29
N LEU A 158 -12.65 -8.51 -25.27
CA LEU A 158 -11.90 -7.80 -24.26
C LEU A 158 -12.09 -8.50 -22.92
N VAL A 159 -11.00 -8.74 -22.21
CA VAL A 159 -11.00 -9.28 -20.85
C VAL A 159 -10.50 -8.20 -19.90
N PHE A 160 -11.31 -7.84 -18.91
CA PHE A 160 -10.93 -6.91 -17.86
C PHE A 160 -10.56 -7.68 -16.60
N VAL A 161 -9.49 -7.31 -15.92
CA VAL A 161 -8.96 -7.98 -14.72
C VAL A 161 -8.98 -7.02 -13.54
N ASP A 162 -9.41 -7.49 -12.37
CA ASP A 162 -9.36 -6.72 -11.12
C ASP A 162 -9.13 -7.62 -9.89
N ASP A 163 -8.73 -7.03 -8.76
CA ASP A 163 -8.59 -7.79 -7.51
C ASP A 163 -9.93 -8.06 -6.84
N ILE A 164 -10.80 -7.04 -6.74
CA ILE A 164 -12.02 -7.15 -5.96
C ILE A 164 -13.25 -6.51 -6.60
N ILE A 165 -14.36 -7.25 -6.58
CA ILE A 165 -15.70 -6.66 -6.73
C ILE A 165 -16.31 -6.55 -5.32
N GLY A 166 -16.29 -5.33 -4.79
CA GLY A 166 -16.98 -4.93 -3.55
C GLY A 166 -18.50 -4.81 -3.77
N SER A 167 -19.02 -3.57 -3.82
CA SER A 167 -20.43 -3.30 -4.15
C SER A 167 -20.78 -3.49 -5.62
N GLY A 168 -19.77 -3.57 -6.51
CA GLY A 168 -19.95 -3.59 -7.97
C GLY A 168 -20.08 -2.21 -8.63
N ASP A 169 -20.07 -1.13 -7.86
CA ASP A 169 -20.28 0.22 -8.39
C ASP A 169 -19.21 0.69 -9.36
N GLN A 170 -17.94 0.39 -9.07
CA GLN A 170 -16.83 0.81 -9.91
C GLN A 170 -16.92 0.16 -11.29
N ALA A 171 -17.11 -1.16 -11.35
CA ALA A 171 -17.28 -1.91 -12.59
C ALA A 171 -18.52 -1.47 -13.37
N THR A 172 -19.63 -1.23 -12.68
CA THR A 172 -20.87 -0.75 -13.31
C THR A 172 -20.71 0.64 -13.92
N ARG A 173 -20.08 1.58 -13.19
CA ARG A 173 -19.78 2.92 -13.72
C ARG A 173 -18.79 2.87 -14.88
N PHE A 174 -17.76 2.04 -14.76
CA PHE A 174 -16.79 1.82 -15.83
C PHE A 174 -17.53 1.37 -17.10
N ALA A 175 -18.30 0.29 -17.03
CA ALA A 175 -18.98 -0.27 -18.18
C ALA A 175 -20.01 0.68 -18.80
N LYS A 176 -20.84 1.36 -17.99
CA LYS A 176 -21.81 2.36 -18.47
C LYS A 176 -21.13 3.51 -19.23
N LYS A 177 -19.91 3.89 -18.80
CA LYS A 177 -19.12 4.94 -19.46
C LYS A 177 -18.43 4.44 -20.74
N THR A 178 -17.91 3.22 -20.74
CA THR A 178 -16.96 2.77 -21.76
C THR A 178 -17.56 1.85 -22.82
N PHE A 179 -18.51 0.99 -22.47
CA PHE A 179 -19.07 0.04 -23.42
C PHE A 179 -19.79 0.70 -24.61
N PRO A 180 -20.45 1.87 -24.47
CA PRO A 180 -20.99 2.58 -25.62
C PRO A 180 -19.94 2.99 -26.67
N THR A 181 -18.65 3.06 -26.30
CA THR A 181 -17.57 3.41 -27.23
C THR A 181 -16.89 2.18 -27.85
N ILE A 182 -17.34 0.97 -27.53
CA ILE A 182 -16.79 -0.29 -28.02
C ILE A 182 -17.81 -0.92 -28.96
N ALA A 183 -17.36 -1.46 -30.09
CA ALA A 183 -18.23 -2.15 -31.03
C ALA A 183 -19.07 -3.24 -30.32
N LEU A 184 -20.33 -3.39 -30.73
CA LEU A 184 -21.31 -4.25 -30.07
C LEU A 184 -20.94 -5.75 -30.18
N ASP A 185 -20.29 -6.14 -31.27
CA ASP A 185 -19.89 -7.53 -31.56
C ASP A 185 -18.66 -8.00 -30.75
N ILE A 186 -17.90 -7.06 -30.17
CA ILE A 186 -16.80 -7.38 -29.26
C ILE A 186 -17.37 -7.86 -27.94
N LYS A 187 -17.05 -9.08 -27.51
CA LYS A 187 -17.48 -9.63 -26.21
C LYS A 187 -16.67 -9.01 -25.07
N LYS A 188 -17.28 -8.80 -23.91
CA LYS A 188 -16.62 -8.17 -22.74
C LYS A 188 -16.66 -9.13 -21.56
N TYR A 189 -15.52 -9.61 -21.12
CA TYR A 189 -15.38 -10.50 -19.97
C TYR A 189 -14.78 -9.76 -18.78
N TYR A 190 -15.21 -10.08 -17.57
CA TYR A 190 -14.65 -9.53 -16.35
C TYR A 190 -14.13 -10.64 -15.45
N VAL A 191 -12.82 -10.67 -15.25
CA VAL A 191 -12.12 -11.62 -14.39
C VAL A 191 -11.77 -10.93 -13.08
N VAL A 192 -12.14 -11.53 -11.96
CA VAL A 192 -11.87 -10.97 -10.63
C VAL A 192 -11.34 -12.04 -9.68
N LEU A 193 -10.38 -11.67 -8.83
CA LEU A 193 -9.84 -12.59 -7.84
C LEU A 193 -10.86 -12.90 -6.73
N LEU A 194 -11.50 -11.88 -6.17
CA LEU A 194 -12.46 -12.02 -5.08
C LEU A 194 -13.68 -11.13 -5.29
N THR A 195 -14.88 -11.61 -4.97
CA THR A 195 -16.10 -10.79 -5.05
C THR A 195 -17.05 -11.07 -3.90
N PHE A 196 -17.80 -10.06 -3.46
CA PHE A 196 -18.99 -10.27 -2.65
C PHE A 196 -20.19 -10.59 -3.54
N GLU A 197 -21.02 -11.55 -3.10
CA GLU A 197 -22.18 -12.04 -3.87
C GLU A 197 -23.11 -10.91 -4.34
N ASN A 198 -23.41 -9.93 -3.47
CA ASN A 198 -24.23 -8.78 -3.84
C ASN A 198 -23.60 -7.93 -4.95
N GLY A 199 -22.29 -7.69 -4.88
CA GLY A 199 -21.56 -6.95 -5.91
C GLY A 199 -21.52 -7.70 -7.23
N LEU A 200 -21.28 -9.02 -7.19
CA LEU A 200 -21.33 -9.88 -8.38
C LEU A 200 -22.71 -9.82 -9.05
N ASN A 201 -23.78 -9.96 -8.26
CA ASN A 201 -25.16 -9.89 -8.74
C ASN A 201 -25.47 -8.53 -9.38
N LYS A 202 -25.02 -7.44 -8.77
CA LYS A 202 -25.16 -6.09 -9.33
C LYS A 202 -24.46 -5.96 -10.68
N VAL A 203 -23.19 -6.37 -10.76
CA VAL A 203 -22.41 -6.27 -12.00
C VAL A 203 -23.04 -7.12 -13.11
N ASN A 204 -23.44 -8.35 -12.82
CA ASN A 204 -24.13 -9.22 -13.77
C ASN A 204 -25.42 -8.60 -14.30
N LYS A 205 -26.16 -7.89 -13.44
CA LYS A 205 -27.44 -7.26 -13.82
C LYS A 205 -27.26 -5.95 -14.59
N GLU A 206 -26.26 -5.13 -14.22
CA GLU A 206 -26.20 -3.73 -14.65
C GLU A 206 -25.04 -3.35 -15.56
N ALA A 207 -23.94 -4.11 -15.56
CA ALA A 207 -22.70 -3.68 -16.22
C ALA A 207 -22.56 -4.19 -17.67
N GLY A 208 -23.44 -5.09 -18.14
CA GLY A 208 -23.44 -5.52 -19.55
C GLY A 208 -22.19 -6.31 -19.97
N PHE A 209 -21.45 -6.90 -19.03
CA PHE A 209 -20.42 -7.88 -19.37
C PHE A 209 -21.07 -9.13 -19.96
N THR A 210 -20.42 -9.73 -20.96
CA THR A 210 -20.77 -11.05 -21.49
C THR A 210 -20.73 -12.10 -20.39
N GLN A 211 -19.72 -12.05 -19.51
CA GLN A 211 -19.59 -12.92 -18.37
C GLN A 211 -18.66 -12.32 -17.31
N VAL A 212 -19.00 -12.48 -16.04
CA VAL A 212 -18.12 -12.22 -14.90
C VAL A 212 -17.60 -13.57 -14.37
N ILE A 213 -16.29 -13.67 -14.17
CA ILE A 213 -15.56 -14.90 -13.85
C ILE A 213 -14.77 -14.65 -12.55
N PRO A 214 -15.38 -14.92 -11.38
CA PRO A 214 -14.70 -14.79 -10.10
C PRO A 214 -13.89 -16.04 -9.74
N ALA A 215 -12.74 -15.87 -9.08
CA ALA A 215 -12.03 -17.02 -8.47
C ALA A 215 -12.62 -17.40 -7.10
N LYS A 216 -12.98 -16.42 -6.27
CA LYS A 216 -13.62 -16.63 -4.96
C LYS A 216 -14.84 -15.72 -4.81
N VAL A 217 -15.97 -16.29 -4.42
CA VAL A 217 -17.20 -15.55 -4.09
C VAL A 217 -17.43 -15.63 -2.58
N LEU A 218 -17.57 -14.47 -1.94
CA LEU A 218 -17.94 -14.33 -0.54
C LEU A 218 -19.45 -14.08 -0.45
N SER A 219 -20.18 -15.10 -0.03
CA SER A 219 -21.60 -15.00 0.32
C SER A 219 -21.79 -14.37 1.71
N GLU A 220 -23.05 -14.22 2.13
CA GLU A 220 -23.41 -13.62 3.42
C GLU A 220 -22.72 -14.29 4.64
N GLU A 221 -22.42 -15.59 4.57
CA GLU A 221 -21.75 -16.32 5.65
C GLU A 221 -20.32 -15.82 5.92
N TYR A 222 -19.70 -15.15 4.96
CA TYR A 222 -18.37 -14.54 5.10
C TYR A 222 -18.42 -13.08 5.58
N LYS A 223 -19.61 -12.57 5.97
CA LYS A 223 -19.70 -11.30 6.70
C LYS A 223 -19.46 -11.56 8.18
N ALA A 224 -18.46 -10.91 8.77
CA ALA A 224 -18.05 -11.13 10.16
C ALA A 224 -19.22 -11.19 11.15
N PHE A 225 -20.18 -10.28 11.02
CA PHE A 225 -21.25 -10.09 11.99
C PHE A 225 -22.64 -10.47 11.47
N SER A 226 -22.75 -11.06 10.27
CA SER A 226 -24.04 -11.57 9.78
C SER A 226 -24.61 -12.63 10.73
N PRO A 227 -25.95 -12.71 10.88
CA PRO A 227 -26.66 -13.88 11.43
C PRO A 227 -26.16 -15.24 10.95
N LYS A 228 -25.66 -15.33 9.71
CA LYS A 228 -25.14 -16.54 9.06
C LYS A 228 -23.60 -16.67 9.12
N SER A 229 -22.91 -15.78 9.84
CA SER A 229 -21.45 -15.74 9.91
C SER A 229 -20.83 -17.10 10.23
N CYS A 230 -19.90 -17.53 9.39
CA CYS A 230 -19.09 -18.73 9.61
C CYS A 230 -17.96 -18.48 10.62
N TYR A 231 -17.63 -17.21 10.90
CA TYR A 231 -16.57 -16.80 11.82
C TYR A 231 -17.01 -16.81 13.28
N PHE A 232 -18.19 -16.24 13.58
CA PHE A 232 -18.71 -16.07 14.94
C PHE A 232 -20.13 -16.62 15.05
N LYS A 233 -20.23 -17.88 15.49
CA LYS A 233 -21.51 -18.60 15.58
C LYS A 233 -22.34 -18.22 16.81
N ASP A 234 -21.70 -17.86 17.92
CA ASP A 234 -22.42 -17.42 19.13
C ASP A 234 -23.01 -16.01 18.90
N PRO A 235 -24.34 -15.83 18.97
CA PRO A 235 -24.97 -14.54 18.75
C PRO A 235 -24.55 -13.47 19.76
N LYS A 236 -24.23 -13.85 21.02
CA LYS A 236 -23.83 -12.88 22.04
C LYS A 236 -22.44 -12.33 21.75
N GLN A 237 -21.46 -13.22 21.52
CA GLN A 237 -20.11 -12.84 21.09
C GLN A 237 -20.15 -12.01 19.81
N ARG A 238 -20.90 -12.45 18.79
CA ARG A 238 -20.99 -11.74 17.50
C ARG A 238 -21.51 -10.31 17.64
N LYS A 239 -22.61 -10.11 18.40
CA LYS A 239 -23.17 -8.77 18.66
C LYS A 239 -22.20 -7.90 19.46
N ARG A 240 -21.48 -8.48 20.41
CA ARG A 240 -20.46 -7.77 21.20
C ARG A 240 -19.33 -7.28 20.29
N LEU A 241 -18.78 -8.17 19.45
CA LEU A 241 -17.74 -7.83 18.48
C LEU A 241 -18.20 -6.77 17.49
N GLU A 242 -19.41 -6.91 16.94
CA GLU A 242 -20.00 -5.93 16.02
C GLU A 242 -20.08 -4.55 16.67
N LYS A 243 -20.51 -4.46 17.94
CA LYS A 243 -20.59 -3.20 18.68
C LYS A 243 -19.21 -2.58 18.89
N ILE A 244 -18.20 -3.37 19.26
CA ILE A 244 -16.83 -2.89 19.44
C ILE A 244 -16.29 -2.39 18.09
N CYS A 245 -16.40 -3.18 17.03
CA CYS A 245 -15.92 -2.82 15.70
C CYS A 245 -16.62 -1.58 15.15
N SER A 246 -17.92 -1.42 15.40
CA SER A 246 -18.69 -0.24 15.00
C SER A 246 -18.25 1.00 15.77
N LYS A 247 -18.11 0.91 17.11
CA LYS A 247 -17.64 2.02 17.98
C LYS A 247 -16.34 2.65 17.47
N TYR A 248 -15.34 1.83 17.13
CA TYR A 248 -14.07 2.33 16.61
C TYR A 248 -14.15 2.65 15.11
N GLY A 249 -14.88 1.85 14.35
CA GLY A 249 -15.11 2.08 12.93
C GLY A 249 -15.80 3.39 12.61
N GLU A 250 -16.74 3.85 13.44
CA GLU A 250 -17.42 5.14 13.29
C GLU A 250 -16.44 6.31 13.39
N ARG A 251 -15.39 6.17 14.20
CA ARG A 251 -14.34 7.20 14.36
C ARG A 251 -13.38 7.22 13.19
N LEU A 252 -13.10 6.05 12.61
CA LEU A 252 -12.09 5.82 11.57
C LEU A 252 -12.64 5.91 10.14
N TYR A 253 -13.91 5.55 9.94
CA TYR A 253 -14.57 5.55 8.64
C TYR A 253 -16.09 5.71 8.81
N PRO A 254 -16.58 6.91 9.18
CA PRO A 254 -17.94 7.14 9.65
C PRO A 254 -19.05 6.61 8.74
N ASP A 255 -18.90 6.76 7.43
CA ASP A 255 -19.92 6.30 6.46
C ASP A 255 -20.01 4.77 6.37
N HIS A 256 -18.95 4.07 6.77
CA HIS A 256 -18.76 2.64 6.57
C HIS A 256 -17.98 2.02 7.73
N PRO A 257 -18.50 2.05 8.97
CA PRO A 257 -17.77 1.67 10.17
C PRO A 257 -17.40 0.19 10.21
N LEU A 258 -18.10 -0.64 9.42
CA LEU A 258 -17.85 -2.07 9.28
C LEU A 258 -17.33 -2.45 7.88
N GLY A 259 -16.73 -1.48 7.19
CA GLY A 259 -16.23 -1.61 5.82
C GLY A 259 -17.25 -1.15 4.79
N TYR A 260 -16.75 -0.73 3.63
CA TYR A 260 -17.52 -0.16 2.53
C TYR A 260 -18.73 -1.05 2.19
N ASP A 261 -19.90 -0.44 2.04
CA ASP A 261 -21.17 -1.14 1.79
C ASP A 261 -21.51 -2.20 2.86
N ASN A 262 -21.07 -1.96 4.10
CA ASN A 262 -21.23 -2.88 5.24
C ASN A 262 -20.73 -4.30 4.91
N SER A 263 -19.60 -4.40 4.20
CA SER A 263 -19.07 -5.68 3.70
C SER A 263 -18.57 -6.61 4.80
N GLN A 264 -18.11 -6.06 5.94
CA GLN A 264 -17.65 -6.83 7.11
C GLN A 264 -16.57 -7.88 6.78
N GLY A 265 -15.69 -7.57 5.82
CA GLY A 265 -14.66 -8.50 5.37
C GLY A 265 -13.57 -8.71 6.42
N LEU A 266 -13.16 -9.96 6.62
CA LEU A 266 -12.03 -10.37 7.46
C LEU A 266 -10.92 -11.01 6.62
N PHE A 267 -10.43 -10.27 5.64
CA PHE A 267 -9.30 -10.70 4.82
C PHE A 267 -8.39 -9.53 4.49
N VAL A 268 -7.14 -9.80 4.15
CA VAL A 268 -6.20 -8.81 3.65
C VAL A 268 -5.44 -9.38 2.46
N PHE A 269 -5.14 -8.52 1.48
CA PHE A 269 -4.26 -8.88 0.38
C PHE A 269 -2.83 -8.41 0.67
N PRO A 270 -1.82 -9.03 0.05
CA PRO A 270 -0.43 -8.69 0.31
C PRO A 270 -0.01 -7.37 -0.37
N HIS A 271 -0.76 -6.92 -1.39
CA HIS A 271 -0.48 -5.65 -2.10
C HIS A 271 -1.21 -4.44 -1.49
N ASN A 272 -2.40 -4.61 -0.91
CA ASN A 272 -3.13 -3.55 -0.20
C ASN A 272 -4.31 -4.11 0.61
N VAL A 273 -4.84 -3.38 1.58
CA VAL A 273 -6.04 -3.79 2.31
C VAL A 273 -7.31 -3.18 1.71
N PRO A 274 -8.29 -3.98 1.23
CA PRO A 274 -9.56 -3.47 0.71
C PRO A 274 -10.40 -2.78 1.78
N ASN A 275 -11.24 -1.82 1.36
CA ASN A 275 -12.02 -0.97 2.30
C ASN A 275 -13.32 -1.67 2.65
N ASN A 276 -13.62 -2.78 1.97
CA ASN A 276 -14.64 -3.74 2.34
C ASN A 276 -14.29 -4.50 3.63
N THR A 277 -13.05 -4.39 4.12
CA THR A 277 -12.61 -4.97 5.39
C THR A 277 -12.82 -3.96 6.53
N LEU A 278 -12.82 -4.44 7.77
CA LEU A 278 -13.09 -3.59 8.93
C LEU A 278 -12.07 -2.43 9.03
N PRO A 279 -12.50 -1.16 9.15
CA PRO A 279 -11.62 0.01 9.26
C PRO A 279 -10.58 -0.12 10.37
N ILE A 280 -10.94 -0.74 11.50
CA ILE A 280 -10.02 -0.99 12.60
C ILE A 280 -8.75 -1.75 12.18
N ILE A 281 -8.80 -2.54 11.10
CA ILE A 281 -7.65 -3.31 10.59
C ILE A 281 -6.65 -2.40 9.85
N TRP A 282 -7.14 -1.41 9.08
CA TRP A 282 -6.33 -0.74 8.06
C TRP A 282 -6.29 0.78 8.11
N ALA A 283 -7.23 1.42 8.81
CA ALA A 283 -7.29 2.86 8.94
C ALA A 283 -6.02 3.35 9.65
N GLY A 284 -5.35 4.35 9.08
CA GLY A 284 -4.24 5.02 9.75
C GLY A 284 -4.72 6.23 10.54
N THR A 285 -3.80 6.89 11.23
CA THR A 285 -4.01 8.18 11.91
C THR A 285 -4.70 9.21 11.02
N GLU A 286 -4.42 9.22 9.71
CA GLU A 286 -5.06 10.13 8.75
C GLU A 286 -6.56 9.88 8.52
N SER A 287 -7.10 8.79 9.06
CA SER A 287 -8.52 8.43 8.95
C SER A 287 -9.30 8.77 10.21
N GLU A 288 -8.63 9.22 11.28
CA GLU A 288 -9.28 9.63 12.52
C GLU A 288 -10.11 10.91 12.33
N SER A 289 -11.35 10.86 12.79
CA SER A 289 -12.23 12.03 12.85
C SER A 289 -11.98 12.91 14.08
N GLU A 290 -11.29 12.37 15.09
CA GLU A 290 -10.93 13.07 16.31
C GLU A 290 -9.47 13.58 16.25
N PRO A 291 -9.22 14.90 16.38
CA PRO A 291 -7.87 15.44 16.38
C PRO A 291 -7.00 14.87 17.50
N GLY A 292 -5.78 14.45 17.17
CA GLY A 292 -4.78 13.99 18.15
C GLY A 292 -4.86 12.51 18.51
N VAL A 293 -5.84 11.76 18.01
CA VAL A 293 -5.90 10.31 18.20
C VAL A 293 -4.94 9.62 17.23
N LEU A 294 -4.10 8.72 17.75
CA LEU A 294 -3.13 7.97 16.96
C LEU A 294 -3.58 6.51 16.80
N TRP A 295 -4.49 6.22 15.86
CA TRP A 295 -4.81 4.83 15.53
C TRP A 295 -3.59 4.10 14.96
N LYS A 296 -3.27 2.95 15.54
CA LYS A 296 -2.22 2.06 15.05
C LYS A 296 -2.85 0.92 14.23
N PRO A 297 -2.79 0.95 12.88
CA PRO A 297 -3.35 -0.12 12.07
C PRO A 297 -2.56 -1.42 12.19
N LEU A 298 -3.23 -2.54 11.93
CA LEU A 298 -2.58 -3.84 11.79
C LEU A 298 -1.96 -4.02 10.39
N TRP A 299 -2.61 -3.47 9.36
CA TRP A 299 -2.08 -3.31 8.01
C TRP A 299 -2.54 -1.97 7.41
N LYS A 300 -1.68 -0.96 7.40
CA LYS A 300 -2.04 0.36 6.87
C LYS A 300 -2.43 0.26 5.39
N ARG A 301 -3.62 0.76 5.03
CA ARG A 301 -4.01 0.89 3.63
C ARG A 301 -3.22 2.00 2.93
N VAL A 302 -2.67 1.70 1.76
CA VAL A 302 -2.08 2.72 0.88
C VAL A 302 -3.17 3.30 -0.03
N LYS A 303 -3.42 4.61 0.07
CA LYS A 303 -4.27 5.34 -0.88
C LYS A 303 -3.37 5.92 -1.98
N ILE A 304 -3.55 5.48 -3.22
CA ILE A 304 -2.89 6.10 -4.38
C ILE A 304 -3.78 7.25 -4.84
N PRO A 305 -3.34 8.53 -4.75
CA PRO A 305 -4.13 9.66 -5.22
C PRO A 305 -4.33 9.57 -6.73
N ALA A 306 -5.56 9.80 -7.21
CA ALA A 306 -5.79 10.08 -8.62
C ALA A 306 -5.19 11.46 -8.93
N GLN A 307 -4.01 11.50 -9.55
CA GLN A 307 -3.50 12.75 -10.10
C GLN A 307 -4.31 13.09 -11.35
N HIS A 308 -5.20 14.07 -11.24
CA HIS A 308 -5.70 14.75 -12.42
C HIS A 308 -4.57 15.65 -12.93
N PRO A 309 -4.13 15.53 -14.20
CA PRO A 309 -3.23 16.51 -14.78
C PRO A 309 -3.86 17.89 -14.59
N LYS A 310 -3.13 18.81 -13.96
CA LYS A 310 -3.54 20.22 -13.98
C LYS A 310 -3.66 20.60 -15.44
N GLU A 311 -4.85 21.02 -15.88
CA GLU A 311 -4.99 21.68 -17.18
C GLU A 311 -3.92 22.76 -17.23
N SER A 312 -3.10 22.73 -18.28
CA SER A 312 -2.18 23.81 -18.53
C SER A 312 -3.03 25.06 -18.73
N SER A 313 -3.11 25.92 -17.71
CA SER A 313 -3.62 27.27 -17.87
C SER A 313 -2.84 27.87 -19.03
N GLY A 314 -3.51 28.01 -20.18
CA GLY A 314 -2.90 28.54 -21.38
C GLY A 314 -2.22 29.85 -21.02
N LYS A 315 -0.90 29.93 -21.21
CA LYS A 315 -0.23 31.22 -21.25
C LYS A 315 -0.96 32.04 -22.32
N PRO A 316 -1.44 33.25 -22.03
CA PRO A 316 -1.93 34.15 -23.08
C PRO A 316 -0.82 34.30 -24.12
N LYS A 317 -1.17 34.22 -25.40
CA LYS A 317 -0.25 34.59 -26.49
C LYS A 317 0.25 36.00 -26.18
N SER A 318 1.56 36.15 -26.00
CA SER A 318 2.19 37.46 -25.83
C SER A 318 1.98 38.24 -27.12
N GLU A 319 1.15 39.28 -27.07
CA GLU A 319 1.14 40.32 -28.08
C GLU A 319 2.52 40.99 -28.13
N ALA A 320 3.00 41.25 -29.34
CA ALA A 320 4.28 41.89 -29.57
C ALA A 320 4.24 43.34 -29.06
N ILE A 321 5.03 43.65 -28.04
CA ILE A 321 5.25 45.02 -27.59
C ILE A 321 6.39 45.62 -28.42
N PRO A 322 6.21 46.81 -29.06
CA PRO A 322 7.26 47.45 -29.85
C PRO A 322 8.41 47.93 -28.95
N LYS A 323 9.64 47.84 -29.45
CA LYS A 323 10.85 48.40 -28.83
C LYS A 323 10.69 49.91 -28.60
N PRO A 324 11.06 50.44 -27.42
CA PRO A 324 11.42 51.84 -27.28
C PRO A 324 12.94 52.02 -27.37
N GLU A 325 13.31 53.08 -28.06
CA GLU A 325 14.66 53.58 -28.28
C GLU A 325 15.31 54.10 -26.99
N THR A 326 16.63 54.13 -27.06
CA THR A 326 17.61 54.69 -26.12
C THR A 326 17.28 56.11 -25.67
N ASN A 327 17.49 56.42 -24.39
CA ASN A 327 18.17 57.65 -23.99
C ASN A 327 18.81 57.56 -22.60
N GLU A 328 19.93 58.27 -22.53
CA GLU A 328 20.98 58.30 -21.52
C GLU A 328 20.62 58.99 -20.19
N LYS A 329 21.39 58.62 -19.15
CA LYS A 329 21.73 59.33 -17.90
C LYS A 329 20.66 59.37 -16.79
N ASP A 330 20.91 58.64 -15.70
CA ASP A 330 21.54 59.25 -14.53
C ASP A 330 22.00 58.25 -13.44
N LYS A 331 23.14 58.64 -12.86
CA LYS A 331 23.95 58.24 -11.71
C LYS A 331 23.41 57.27 -10.63
N GLU A 332 24.34 56.38 -10.25
CA GLU A 332 24.75 55.96 -8.90
C GLU A 332 23.69 55.92 -7.79
N THR A 333 23.38 54.71 -7.31
CA THR A 333 23.60 54.36 -5.90
C THR A 333 23.80 52.85 -5.81
N GLN A 334 25.04 52.43 -5.55
CA GLN A 334 25.36 51.10 -5.06
C GLN A 334 24.84 50.99 -3.61
N GLN A 335 23.95 50.04 -3.36
CA GLN A 335 23.83 49.42 -2.04
C GLN A 335 24.23 47.95 -2.17
N HIS A 336 25.47 47.71 -1.78
CA HIS A 336 25.96 46.41 -1.35
C HIS A 336 25.13 45.95 -0.14
N LEU A 337 24.39 44.86 -0.30
CA LEU A 337 24.09 43.95 0.80
C LEU A 337 24.80 42.64 0.47
N ASN A 338 25.99 42.50 1.06
CA ASN A 338 26.69 41.23 1.16
C ASN A 338 25.81 40.27 1.95
N ILE A 339 25.41 39.16 1.33
CA ILE A 339 25.02 37.95 2.04
C ILE A 339 26.18 36.97 1.85
N GLU A 340 27.15 37.06 2.75
CA GLU A 340 28.00 35.93 3.09
C GLU A 340 27.15 34.92 3.91
N ASP A 341 27.52 33.64 3.76
CA ASP A 341 27.18 32.50 4.62
C ASP A 341 25.77 31.89 4.57
N SER A 342 25.61 30.92 3.66
CA SER A 342 25.00 29.61 3.98
C SER A 342 25.34 28.55 2.91
N PRO A 343 26.30 27.66 3.14
CA PRO A 343 26.53 26.52 2.27
C PRO A 343 25.58 25.36 2.61
N GLY A 344 24.82 24.89 1.60
CA GLY A 344 24.37 23.49 1.52
C GLY A 344 22.87 23.22 1.67
N ALA A 345 22.04 23.73 0.75
CA ALA A 345 20.73 23.11 0.52
C ALA A 345 20.91 21.82 -0.30
N ILE A 346 20.83 20.65 0.36
CA ILE A 346 20.79 19.35 -0.33
C ILE A 346 19.35 19.11 -0.79
N VAL A 347 19.11 19.19 -2.10
CA VAL A 347 17.84 18.81 -2.72
C VAL A 347 17.89 17.30 -3.00
N ILE A 348 17.14 16.50 -2.23
CA ILE A 348 16.99 15.06 -2.47
C ILE A 348 15.86 14.85 -3.48
N GLN A 349 16.18 14.50 -4.73
CA GLN A 349 15.22 13.98 -5.69
C GLN A 349 15.21 12.45 -5.63
N ASN A 350 14.10 11.88 -5.17
CA ASN A 350 13.92 10.44 -5.08
C ASN A 350 13.39 9.92 -6.43
N LYS A 351 14.27 9.36 -7.27
CA LYS A 351 13.86 8.46 -8.36
C LYS A 351 14.10 7.05 -7.87
N GLY A 352 13.03 6.28 -7.80
CA GLY A 352 13.05 4.88 -7.39
C GLY A 352 13.99 4.09 -8.27
N ASP A 353 15.17 3.82 -7.75
CA ASP A 353 15.97 2.62 -7.84
C ASP A 353 17.09 2.81 -6.80
N GLY A 354 17.42 1.76 -6.06
CA GLY A 354 18.20 1.79 -4.81
C GLY A 354 19.69 2.16 -4.92
N ASP A 355 20.07 3.08 -5.82
CA ASP A 355 21.42 3.63 -5.94
C ASP A 355 21.39 5.17 -5.90
N ILE A 356 21.89 5.75 -4.80
CA ILE A 356 22.08 7.20 -4.66
C ILE A 356 23.30 7.61 -5.48
N ASN A 357 23.08 8.09 -6.71
CA ASN A 357 24.13 8.69 -7.52
C ASN A 357 24.12 10.22 -7.33
N ILE A 358 25.11 10.74 -6.58
CA ILE A 358 25.34 12.18 -6.46
C ILE A 358 26.10 12.65 -7.71
N ASN A 359 25.37 13.13 -8.72
CA ASN A 359 25.97 13.91 -9.78
C ASN A 359 26.06 15.37 -9.30
N ALA A 360 27.20 15.73 -8.75
CA ALA A 360 27.61 17.12 -8.58
C ALA A 360 28.88 17.33 -9.40
N ASP A 361 28.83 18.28 -10.34
CA ASP A 361 30.00 18.84 -11.02
C ASP A 361 30.98 19.41 -9.99
N LEU A 362 31.86 18.55 -9.48
CA LEU A 362 32.96 18.93 -8.60
C LEU A 362 34.28 18.67 -9.35
N PRO A 363 35.21 19.63 -9.37
CA PRO A 363 36.48 19.48 -10.07
C PRO A 363 37.25 18.27 -9.53
N LEU A 364 37.73 17.44 -10.47
CA LEU A 364 38.50 16.21 -10.23
C LEU A 364 39.76 16.48 -9.39
N LYS A 365 39.66 16.43 -8.06
CA LYS A 365 40.73 16.10 -7.11
C LYS A 365 40.18 15.97 -5.68
N LYS A 366 40.39 14.79 -5.08
CA LYS A 366 40.06 14.32 -3.71
C LYS A 366 38.66 13.72 -3.51
N LYS A 367 38.49 12.45 -3.92
CA LYS A 367 37.46 11.57 -3.34
C LYS A 367 37.90 11.16 -1.93
N LYS A 368 37.13 11.51 -0.89
CA LYS A 368 37.20 10.86 0.44
C LYS A 368 36.16 9.73 0.48
N SER A 369 36.42 8.68 1.27
CA SER A 369 35.53 7.53 1.33
C SER A 369 34.23 7.88 2.06
N LEU A 370 33.14 7.16 1.75
CA LEU A 370 31.85 7.31 2.43
C LEU A 370 31.98 7.17 3.96
N SER A 371 32.89 6.30 4.42
CA SER A 371 33.21 6.11 5.83
C SER A 371 33.76 7.39 6.49
N ASP A 372 34.57 8.16 5.76
CA ASP A 372 35.14 9.42 6.28
C ASP A 372 34.08 10.51 6.41
N LEU A 373 33.09 10.53 5.50
CA LEU A 373 31.96 11.44 5.54
C LEU A 373 31.01 11.13 6.72
N TYR A 374 30.73 9.85 6.97
CA TYR A 374 29.98 9.42 8.16
C TYR A 374 30.70 9.78 9.45
N GLY A 375 32.03 9.60 9.51
CA GLY A 375 32.84 9.98 10.67
C GLY A 375 32.83 11.48 10.96
N ILE A 376 32.81 12.33 9.92
CA ILE A 376 32.75 13.79 10.07
C ILE A 376 31.35 14.24 10.51
N LEU A 377 30.28 13.64 9.95
CA LEU A 377 28.90 13.93 10.33
C LEU A 377 28.61 13.52 11.78
N ALA A 378 29.07 12.34 12.21
CA ALA A 378 28.92 11.88 13.59
C ALA A 378 29.64 12.80 14.58
N LYS A 379 30.85 13.27 14.24
CA LYS A 379 31.59 14.24 15.06
C LYS A 379 30.87 15.58 15.20
N LYS A 380 30.29 16.08 14.11
CA LYS A 380 29.58 17.36 14.10
C LYS A 380 28.28 17.30 14.91
N TYR A 381 27.59 16.16 14.85
CA TYR A 381 26.39 15.90 15.66
C TYR A 381 26.71 15.77 17.16
N ASP A 382 27.81 15.09 17.51
CA ASP A 382 28.27 15.00 18.90
C ASP A 382 28.73 16.36 19.48
N GLU A 383 29.29 17.24 18.66
CA GLU A 383 29.68 18.60 19.07
C GLU A 383 28.47 19.53 19.26
N GLU A 384 27.43 19.42 18.42
CA GLU A 384 26.16 20.12 18.60
C GLU A 384 25.40 19.61 19.84
N LEU A 385 25.34 18.29 20.03
CA LEU A 385 24.66 17.68 21.19
C LEU A 385 25.34 18.07 22.52
N LYS A 386 26.67 18.23 22.52
CA LYS A 386 27.42 18.72 23.70
C LYS A 386 27.16 20.20 24.00
N LYS A 387 26.98 21.02 22.96
CA LYS A 387 26.65 22.45 23.11
C LYS A 387 25.25 22.69 23.64
N ASP A 388 24.32 21.77 23.37
CA ASP A 388 22.94 21.85 23.85
C ASP A 388 22.76 21.25 25.27
N LEU A 389 23.78 20.58 25.80
CA LEU A 389 23.79 19.93 27.12
C LEU A 389 24.67 20.64 28.18
N GLU A 390 25.44 21.66 27.78
CA GLU A 390 26.14 22.62 28.67
C GLU A 390 25.34 23.93 28.78
#